data_AF-A0A945GKM8-F1
#
_entry.id   AF-A0A945GKM8-F1
#
_cell.length_a   1.000
_cell.length_b   1.000
_cell.length_c   1.000
_cell.angle_alpha   90.00
_cell.angle_beta   90.00
_cell.angle_gamma   90.00
#
_symmetry.space_group_name_H-M   'P 1'
#
loop_
_entity.id
_entity.type
_entity.pdbx_description
1 polymer ?
#
loop_
_entity_poly.entity_id
_entity_poly.type
_entity_poly.pdbx_seq_one_letter_code
_entity_poly.pdbx_strand_id
1 'polypeptide(L)'
;MVTPVTQEEVDANSAHEATRFGATDYEVTVLAKFWARDELSMLWDYFVTIGGSCDAKDLNATQYRLGEIGDCLGKDELERLVEEATEEFSRDLDPDAWEVFCNGSEEDRLRFQVHLLTQVDGKAGSVEWHKSIVDRVHRCSCEREKRDRESESTVGKVPAETASDESVLEF
;
A
#
# COMPACT_ATOMS: atom_id res chain seq x y z
N MET A 1 -26.65 18.92 15.66
CA MET A 1 -25.82 19.39 14.52
C MET A 1 -24.55 18.59 14.58
N VAL A 2 -24.29 17.76 13.56
CA VAL A 2 -23.02 17.01 13.45
C VAL A 2 -22.05 17.94 12.74
N THR A 3 -20.96 18.32 13.40
CA THR A 3 -19.89 19.08 12.75
C THR A 3 -19.23 18.17 11.70
N PRO A 4 -19.01 18.65 10.47
CA PRO A 4 -18.30 17.87 9.47
C PRO A 4 -16.87 17.67 9.95
N VAL A 5 -16.45 16.41 10.03
CA VAL A 5 -15.05 16.03 10.30
C VAL A 5 -14.21 16.53 9.14
N THR A 6 -13.09 17.19 9.44
CA THR A 6 -12.18 17.68 8.38
C THR A 6 -11.26 16.55 7.91
N GLN A 7 -10.74 16.65 6.67
CA GLN A 7 -9.79 15.66 6.14
C GLN A 7 -8.55 15.53 7.04
N GLU A 8 -8.06 16.65 7.59
CA GLU A 8 -6.94 16.66 8.55
C GLU A 8 -7.28 15.91 9.84
N GLU A 9 -8.53 15.98 10.33
CA GLU A 9 -8.98 15.20 11.49
C GLU A 9 -9.12 13.70 11.17
N VAL A 10 -9.45 13.33 9.92
CA VAL A 10 -9.46 11.94 9.47
C VAL A 10 -8.04 11.39 9.42
N ASP A 11 -7.11 12.14 8.82
CA ASP A 11 -5.71 11.74 8.67
C ASP A 11 -4.97 11.68 10.02
N ALA A 12 -5.30 12.57 10.96
CA ALA A 12 -4.75 12.53 12.32
C ALA A 12 -5.29 11.35 13.14
N ASN A 13 -6.57 10.96 12.95
CA ASN A 13 -7.17 9.84 13.67
C ASN A 13 -6.81 8.48 13.08
N SER A 14 -6.55 8.39 11.77
CA SER A 14 -6.07 7.15 11.14
C SER A 14 -4.65 6.76 11.57
N ALA A 15 -3.87 7.71 12.08
CA ALA A 15 -2.53 7.49 12.61
C ALA A 15 -2.48 6.91 14.04
N HIS A 16 -3.59 6.94 14.79
CA HIS A 16 -3.63 6.51 16.18
C HIS A 16 -4.32 5.16 16.36
N GLU A 17 -3.56 4.16 16.80
CA GLU A 17 -4.11 2.85 17.13
C GLU A 17 -5.00 2.91 18.38
N ALA A 18 -6.19 2.34 18.27
CA ALA A 18 -7.13 2.26 19.38
C ALA A 18 -6.66 1.22 20.42
N THR A 19 -5.81 1.63 21.36
CA THR A 19 -5.22 0.77 22.41
C THR A 19 -6.21 0.20 23.45
N ARG A 20 -7.50 0.50 23.35
CA ARG A 20 -8.53 0.10 24.33
C ARG A 20 -9.59 -0.87 23.78
N PHE A 21 -9.47 -1.29 22.53
CA PHE A 21 -10.41 -2.23 21.91
C PHE A 21 -9.85 -3.65 21.97
N GLY A 22 -10.47 -4.50 22.80
CA GLY A 22 -10.19 -5.94 22.77
C GLY A 22 -11.05 -6.60 21.72
N ALA A 23 -10.48 -6.88 20.55
CA ALA A 23 -11.18 -7.59 19.48
C ALA A 23 -11.42 -9.06 19.85
N THR A 24 -12.57 -9.58 19.48
CA THR A 24 -12.86 -11.01 19.51
C THR A 24 -12.15 -11.74 18.36
N ASP A 25 -11.90 -13.03 18.49
CA ASP A 25 -11.30 -13.85 17.42
C ASP A 25 -12.08 -13.76 16.10
N TYR A 26 -13.41 -13.63 16.19
CA TYR A 26 -14.27 -13.41 15.02
C TYR A 26 -14.00 -12.07 14.34
N GLU A 27 -13.88 -10.99 15.10
CA GLU A 27 -13.57 -9.66 14.55
C GLU A 27 -12.16 -9.62 13.94
N VAL A 28 -11.19 -10.26 14.59
CA VAL A 28 -9.82 -10.39 14.05
C VAL A 28 -9.83 -11.21 12.76
N THR A 29 -10.64 -12.26 12.67
CA THR A 29 -10.84 -13.06 11.45
C THR A 29 -11.43 -12.23 10.31
N VAL A 30 -12.44 -11.42 10.58
CA VAL A 30 -13.04 -10.52 9.59
C VAL A 30 -12.03 -9.49 9.10
N LEU A 31 -11.23 -8.93 10.02
CA LEU A 31 -10.16 -7.99 9.67
C LEU A 31 -9.06 -8.66 8.83
N ALA A 32 -8.69 -9.90 9.12
CA ALA A 32 -7.71 -10.66 8.33
C ALA A 32 -8.15 -10.74 6.86
N LYS A 33 -9.40 -11.15 6.63
CA LYS A 33 -9.98 -11.23 5.28
C LYS A 33 -10.07 -9.88 4.60
N PHE A 34 -10.44 -8.82 5.34
CA PHE A 34 -10.50 -7.47 4.82
C PHE A 34 -9.14 -7.01 4.29
N TRP A 35 -8.10 -7.10 5.12
CA TRP A 35 -6.75 -6.67 4.74
C TRP A 35 -6.16 -7.54 3.62
N ALA A 36 -6.38 -8.86 3.65
CA ALA A 36 -5.95 -9.75 2.57
C ALA A 36 -6.61 -9.36 1.23
N ARG A 37 -7.91 -9.05 1.25
CA ARG A 37 -8.63 -8.59 0.07
C ARG A 37 -8.14 -7.23 -0.43
N ASP A 38 -7.82 -6.32 0.49
CA ASP A 38 -7.30 -4.99 0.15
C ASP A 38 -5.92 -5.07 -0.53
N GLU A 39 -5.01 -5.90 0.02
CA GLU A 39 -3.73 -6.21 -0.60
C GLU A 39 -3.90 -6.79 -2.01
N LEU A 40 -4.77 -7.80 -2.16
CA LEU A 40 -5.06 -8.40 -3.46
C LEU A 40 -5.65 -7.38 -4.44
N SER A 41 -6.54 -6.50 -3.98
CA SER A 41 -7.13 -5.46 -4.81
C SER A 41 -6.09 -4.48 -5.33
N MET A 42 -5.15 -4.04 -4.49
CA MET A 42 -4.07 -3.15 -4.91
C MET A 42 -3.12 -3.82 -5.90
N LEU A 43 -2.73 -5.08 -5.63
CA LEU A 43 -1.85 -5.84 -6.52
C LEU A 43 -2.52 -6.15 -7.87
N TRP A 44 -3.80 -6.50 -7.84
CA TRP A 44 -4.59 -6.73 -9.04
C TRP A 44 -4.77 -5.44 -9.85
N ASP A 45 -5.12 -4.33 -9.21
CA ASP A 45 -5.25 -3.04 -9.90
C ASP A 45 -3.93 -2.63 -10.54
N TYR A 46 -2.80 -2.80 -9.85
CA TYR A 46 -1.48 -2.57 -10.45
C TYR A 46 -1.21 -3.49 -11.65
N PHE A 47 -1.66 -4.75 -11.58
CA PHE A 47 -1.50 -5.70 -12.67
C PHE A 47 -2.33 -5.30 -13.90
N VAL A 48 -3.57 -4.86 -13.74
CA VAL A 48 -4.47 -4.53 -14.87
C VAL A 48 -4.30 -3.09 -15.36
N THR A 49 -4.00 -2.16 -14.47
CA THR A 49 -3.85 -0.73 -14.74
C THR A 49 -2.37 -0.40 -14.94
N ILE A 50 -1.92 -0.47 -16.19
CA ILE A 50 -0.51 -0.21 -16.53
C ILE A 50 -0.09 1.19 -16.06
N GLY A 51 0.80 1.23 -15.06
CA GLY A 51 1.35 2.45 -14.50
C GLY A 51 0.51 3.09 -13.39
N GLY A 52 -0.47 2.38 -12.82
CA GLY A 52 -1.05 2.78 -11.54
C GLY A 52 0.07 2.89 -10.49
N SER A 53 0.09 3.93 -9.66
CA SER A 53 0.89 3.85 -8.45
C SER A 53 0.18 2.89 -7.52
N CYS A 54 0.73 1.68 -7.37
CA CYS A 54 0.58 1.03 -6.08
C CYS A 54 1.27 1.98 -5.11
N ASP A 55 0.49 2.66 -4.27
CA ASP A 55 1.06 3.45 -3.20
C ASP A 55 1.73 2.44 -2.26
N ALA A 56 3.03 2.27 -2.43
CA ALA A 56 3.82 1.28 -1.70
C ALA A 56 3.67 1.46 -0.18
N LYS A 57 3.30 2.67 0.27
CA LYS A 57 2.93 2.98 1.65
C LYS A 57 1.69 2.18 2.11
N ASP A 58 0.66 2.08 1.28
CA ASP A 58 -0.60 1.40 1.60
C ASP A 58 -0.43 -0.13 1.58
N LEU A 59 0.37 -0.65 0.64
CA LEU A 59 0.74 -2.07 0.62
C LEU A 59 1.55 -2.46 1.89
N ASN A 60 2.54 -1.64 2.26
CA ASN A 60 3.32 -1.87 3.49
C ASN A 60 2.44 -1.81 4.75
N ALA A 61 1.49 -0.87 4.80
CA ALA A 61 0.55 -0.76 5.90
C ALA A 61 -0.33 -2.02 6.00
N THR A 62 -0.82 -2.53 4.87
CA THR A 62 -1.64 -3.74 4.81
C THR A 62 -0.87 -4.97 5.26
N GLN A 63 0.37 -5.13 4.81
CA GLN A 63 1.25 -6.22 5.23
C GLN A 63 1.58 -6.15 6.73
N TYR A 64 1.79 -4.94 7.27
CA TYR A 64 1.96 -4.74 8.70
C TYR A 64 0.72 -5.20 9.49
N ARG A 65 -0.49 -4.83 9.03
CA ARG A 65 -1.75 -5.23 9.67
C ARG A 65 -1.94 -6.75 9.66
N LEU A 66 -1.66 -7.41 8.54
CA LEU A 66 -1.70 -8.87 8.46
C LEU A 66 -0.68 -9.53 9.39
N GLY A 67 0.52 -8.94 9.54
CA GLY A 67 1.53 -9.39 10.50
C GLY A 67 1.03 -9.39 11.95
N GLU A 68 0.48 -8.25 12.41
CA GLU A 68 -0.08 -8.12 13.77
C GLU A 68 -1.25 -9.09 14.00
N ILE A 69 -2.10 -9.29 12.99
CA ILE A 69 -3.19 -10.26 13.04
C ILE A 69 -2.65 -11.70 13.14
N GLY A 70 -1.58 -12.01 12.40
CA GLY A 70 -0.90 -13.31 12.46
C GLY A 70 -0.29 -13.59 13.83
N ASP A 71 0.21 -12.57 14.52
CA ASP A 71 0.69 -12.69 15.89
C ASP A 71 -0.46 -12.93 16.90
N CYS A 72 -1.69 -12.49 16.58
CA CYS A 72 -2.87 -12.74 17.40
C CYS A 72 -3.49 -14.13 17.18
N LEU A 73 -3.71 -14.53 15.91
CA LEU A 73 -4.42 -15.77 15.54
C LEU A 73 -3.49 -16.98 15.36
N GLY A 74 -2.21 -16.73 15.10
CA GLY A 74 -1.27 -17.73 14.60
C GLY A 74 -1.19 -17.72 13.08
N LYS A 75 0.01 -18.06 12.57
CA LYS A 75 0.33 -17.99 11.13
C LYS A 75 -0.50 -18.94 10.28
N ASP A 76 -0.72 -20.16 10.74
CA ASP A 76 -1.49 -21.17 10.00
C ASP A 76 -2.94 -20.72 9.78
N GLU A 77 -3.55 -20.10 10.79
CA GLU A 77 -4.92 -19.59 10.68
C GLU A 77 -4.99 -18.35 9.80
N LEU A 78 -4.00 -17.46 9.87
CA LEU A 78 -3.89 -16.33 8.96
C LEU A 78 -3.74 -16.79 7.50
N GLU A 79 -2.87 -17.76 7.23
CA GLU A 79 -2.64 -18.29 5.87
C GLU A 79 -3.94 -18.87 5.30
N ARG A 80 -4.67 -19.67 6.08
CA ARG A 80 -5.99 -20.19 5.72
C ARG A 80 -6.99 -19.07 5.38
N LEU A 81 -7.00 -17.98 6.14
CA LEU A 81 -7.90 -16.84 5.90
C LEU A 81 -7.51 -16.02 4.66
N VAL A 82 -6.21 -15.91 4.38
CA VAL A 82 -5.70 -15.30 3.15
C VAL A 82 -6.07 -16.14 1.92
N GLU A 83 -5.97 -17.47 2.01
CA GLU A 83 -6.43 -18.38 0.96
C GLU A 83 -7.93 -18.22 0.70
N GLU A 84 -8.76 -18.21 1.74
CA GLU A 84 -10.20 -17.97 1.60
C GLU A 84 -10.51 -16.61 0.95
N ALA A 85 -9.81 -15.55 1.36
CA ALA A 85 -9.96 -14.22 0.76
C ALA A 85 -9.55 -14.21 -0.72
N THR A 86 -8.50 -14.95 -1.07
CA THR A 86 -8.01 -15.12 -2.45
C THR A 86 -9.02 -15.85 -3.32
N GLU A 87 -9.59 -16.94 -2.82
CA GLU A 87 -10.66 -17.67 -3.50
C GLU A 87 -11.91 -16.81 -3.66
N GLU A 88 -12.31 -16.07 -2.63
CA GLU A 88 -13.45 -15.14 -2.69
C GLU A 88 -13.22 -14.01 -3.70
N PHE A 89 -12.03 -13.44 -3.74
CA PHE A 89 -11.67 -12.34 -4.63
C PHE A 89 -11.64 -12.75 -6.10
N SER A 90 -11.09 -13.94 -6.40
CA SER A 90 -10.91 -14.42 -7.78
C SER A 90 -12.21 -14.81 -8.49
N ARG A 91 -13.31 -15.06 -7.79
CA ARG A 91 -14.59 -15.54 -8.37
C ARG A 91 -15.19 -14.61 -9.42
N ASP A 92 -14.97 -13.31 -9.28
CA ASP A 92 -15.54 -12.29 -10.16
C ASP A 92 -14.55 -11.82 -11.24
N LEU A 93 -13.35 -12.40 -11.29
CA LEU A 93 -12.28 -12.02 -12.20
C LEU A 93 -12.24 -12.91 -13.45
N ASP A 94 -11.62 -12.40 -14.50
CA ASP A 94 -11.33 -13.19 -15.70
C ASP A 94 -10.34 -14.33 -15.36
N PRO A 95 -10.69 -15.61 -15.59
CA PRO A 95 -9.85 -16.73 -15.17
C PRO A 95 -8.47 -16.77 -15.83
N ASP A 96 -8.37 -16.34 -17.09
CA ASP A 96 -7.10 -16.34 -17.83
C ASP A 96 -6.19 -15.22 -17.31
N ALA A 97 -6.75 -14.04 -17.05
CA ALA A 97 -6.06 -12.92 -16.43
C ALA A 97 -5.59 -13.27 -15.00
N TRP A 98 -6.44 -13.95 -14.23
CA TRP A 98 -6.13 -14.40 -12.87
C TRP A 98 -5.01 -15.44 -12.86
N GLU A 99 -5.02 -16.39 -13.81
CA GLU A 99 -3.95 -17.39 -13.94
C GLU A 99 -2.60 -16.75 -14.25
N VAL A 100 -2.57 -15.76 -15.16
CA VAL A 100 -1.34 -15.00 -15.46
C VAL A 100 -0.89 -14.17 -14.25
N PHE A 101 -1.83 -13.60 -13.49
CA PHE A 101 -1.51 -12.87 -12.27
C PHE A 101 -0.90 -13.78 -11.21
N CYS A 102 -1.49 -14.94 -10.91
CA CYS A 102 -0.98 -15.85 -9.89
C CYS A 102 0.30 -16.58 -10.32
N ASN A 103 0.28 -17.17 -11.52
CA ASN A 103 1.26 -18.17 -11.94
C ASN A 103 2.12 -17.73 -13.15
N GLY A 104 1.78 -16.62 -13.79
CA GLY A 104 2.52 -16.11 -14.94
C GLY A 104 3.93 -15.65 -14.59
N SER A 105 4.87 -15.90 -15.50
CA SER A 105 6.21 -15.30 -15.39
C SER A 105 6.15 -13.78 -15.54
N GLU A 106 7.21 -13.07 -15.15
CA GLU A 106 7.31 -11.63 -15.38
C GLU A 106 7.07 -11.26 -16.85
N GLU A 107 7.60 -12.08 -17.77
CA GLU A 107 7.41 -11.87 -19.20
C GLU A 107 5.95 -12.10 -19.65
N ASP A 108 5.28 -13.12 -19.11
CA ASP A 108 3.88 -13.39 -19.42
C ASP A 108 2.96 -12.30 -18.87
N ARG A 109 3.22 -11.81 -17.65
CA ARG A 109 2.51 -10.68 -17.06
C ARG A 109 2.65 -9.41 -17.91
N LEU A 110 3.87 -9.10 -18.36
CA LEU A 110 4.12 -7.96 -19.25
C LEU A 110 3.42 -8.11 -20.60
N ARG A 111 3.45 -9.31 -21.21
CA ARG A 111 2.73 -9.57 -22.48
C ARG A 111 1.23 -9.40 -22.31
N PHE A 112 0.68 -9.87 -21.19
CA PHE A 112 -0.74 -9.73 -20.87
C PHE A 112 -1.12 -8.25 -20.70
N GLN A 113 -0.33 -7.48 -19.96
CA GLN A 113 -0.49 -6.03 -19.83
C GLN A 113 -0.46 -5.30 -21.19
N VAL A 114 0.48 -5.65 -22.07
CA VAL A 114 0.54 -5.11 -23.44
C VAL A 114 -0.72 -5.44 -24.22
N HIS A 115 -1.24 -6.66 -24.06
CA HIS A 115 -2.48 -7.09 -24.70
C HIS A 115 -3.67 -6.26 -24.22
N LEU A 116 -3.81 -6.05 -22.91
CA LEU A 116 -4.85 -5.18 -22.33
C LEU A 116 -4.79 -3.76 -22.90
N LEU A 117 -3.60 -3.15 -22.95
CA LEU A 117 -3.45 -1.80 -23.51
C LEU A 117 -3.76 -1.74 -25.00
N THR A 118 -3.42 -2.78 -25.75
CA THR A 118 -3.73 -2.85 -27.19
C THR A 118 -5.23 -2.94 -27.43
N GLN A 119 -5.97 -3.63 -26.56
CA GLN A 119 -7.44 -3.69 -26.63
C GLN A 119 -8.10 -2.34 -26.29
N VAL A 120 -7.55 -1.60 -25.30
CA VAL A 120 -8.13 -0.33 -24.83
C VAL A 120 -7.81 0.84 -25.78
N ASP A 121 -6.57 0.96 -26.26
CA ASP A 121 -6.11 2.11 -27.06
C ASP A 121 -6.20 1.89 -28.58
N GLY A 122 -6.49 0.66 -29.03
CA GLY A 122 -6.55 0.30 -30.45
C GLY A 122 -5.20 0.45 -31.18
N LYS A 123 -4.10 0.65 -30.46
CA LYS A 123 -2.74 0.76 -30.98
C LYS A 123 -1.91 -0.42 -30.51
N ALA A 124 -1.19 -1.07 -31.42
CA ALA A 124 -0.28 -2.16 -31.09
C ALA A 124 0.86 -1.63 -30.19
N GLY A 125 0.77 -1.89 -28.89
CA GLY A 125 1.88 -1.72 -27.97
C GLY A 125 2.91 -2.83 -28.21
N SER A 126 4.21 -2.51 -28.10
CA SER A 126 5.27 -3.51 -28.04
C SER A 126 5.65 -3.76 -26.58
N VAL A 127 6.01 -5.01 -26.24
CA VAL A 127 6.54 -5.40 -24.93
C VAL A 127 7.73 -4.54 -24.52
N GLU A 128 8.57 -4.15 -25.48
CA GLU A 128 9.79 -3.36 -25.23
C GLU A 128 9.47 -1.90 -24.89
N TRP A 129 8.44 -1.33 -25.52
CA TRP A 129 7.90 -0.02 -25.15
C TRP A 129 7.25 -0.05 -23.76
N HIS A 130 6.55 -1.14 -23.44
CA HIS A 130 5.96 -1.35 -22.12
C HIS A 130 6.99 -1.42 -21.00
N LYS A 131 8.05 -2.22 -21.20
CA LYS A 131 9.18 -2.28 -20.27
C LYS A 131 9.75 -0.89 -20.02
N SER A 132 9.94 -0.10 -21.08
CA SER A 132 10.42 1.28 -20.94
C SER A 132 9.47 2.20 -20.14
N ILE A 133 8.16 1.97 -20.17
CA ILE A 133 7.19 2.74 -19.36
C ILE A 133 7.24 2.30 -17.91
N VAL A 134 7.17 0.99 -17.66
CA VAL A 134 7.24 0.41 -16.31
C VAL A 134 8.54 0.83 -15.62
N ASP A 135 9.68 0.75 -16.31
CA ASP A 135 10.97 1.21 -15.80
C ASP A 135 10.99 2.71 -15.47
N ARG A 136 10.29 3.53 -16.28
CA ARG A 136 10.21 4.97 -16.05
C ARG A 136 9.31 5.31 -14.86
N VAL A 137 8.19 4.60 -14.71
CA VAL A 137 7.29 4.71 -13.56
C VAL A 137 8.01 4.31 -12.27
N HIS A 138 8.69 3.15 -12.26
CA HIS A 138 9.50 2.72 -11.12
C HIS A 138 10.57 3.75 -10.75
N ARG A 139 11.28 4.30 -11.73
CA ARG A 139 12.29 5.35 -11.50
C ARG A 139 11.68 6.61 -10.89
N CYS A 140 10.54 7.07 -11.41
CA CYS A 140 9.84 8.24 -10.88
C CYS A 140 9.30 8.01 -9.46
N SER A 141 8.81 6.81 -9.14
CA SER A 141 8.35 6.46 -7.80
C SER A 141 9.50 6.47 -6.79
N CYS A 142 10.64 5.85 -7.11
CA CYS A 142 11.83 5.89 -6.26
C CYS A 142 12.39 7.32 -6.07
N GLU A 143 12.33 8.18 -7.08
CA GLU A 143 12.74 9.59 -6.97
C GLU A 143 11.75 10.44 -6.15
N ARG A 144 10.46 10.06 -6.12
CA ARG A 144 9.46 10.69 -5.26
C ARG A 144 9.65 10.29 -3.81
N GLU A 145 9.84 9.00 -3.52
CA GLU A 145 10.13 8.51 -2.16
C GLU A 145 11.42 9.09 -1.58
N LYS A 146 12.45 9.29 -2.40
CA LYS A 146 13.68 9.97 -1.97
C LYS A 146 13.42 11.43 -1.59
N ARG A 147 12.64 12.15 -2.39
CA ARG A 147 12.27 13.54 -2.09
C ARG A 147 11.41 13.65 -0.83
N ASP A 148 10.45 12.74 -0.65
CA ASP A 148 9.61 12.69 0.55
C ASP A 148 10.47 12.46 1.80
N ARG A 149 11.41 11.48 1.78
CA ARG A 149 12.36 11.27 2.89
C ARG A 149 13.28 12.45 3.15
N GLU A 150 13.77 13.13 2.11
CA GLU A 150 14.60 14.33 2.25
C GLU A 150 13.80 15.52 2.82
N SER A 151 12.51 15.62 2.47
CA SER A 151 11.60 16.63 3.01
C SER A 151 11.20 16.37 4.47
N GLU A 152 11.03 15.12 4.87
CA GLU A 152 10.82 14.72 6.28
C GLU A 152 12.08 14.94 7.13
N SER A 153 13.26 14.71 6.57
CA SER A 153 14.54 14.94 7.24
C SER A 153 14.83 16.43 7.51
N THR A 154 14.27 17.34 6.70
CA THR A 154 14.48 18.79 6.84
C THR A 154 13.53 19.45 7.84
N VAL A 155 12.38 18.84 8.16
CA VAL A 155 11.42 19.35 9.17
C VAL A 155 11.90 19.14 10.61
N GLY A 156 12.90 18.28 10.85
CA GLY A 156 13.47 18.00 12.18
C GLY A 156 14.59 18.93 12.65
N LYS A 157 15.06 19.90 11.85
CA LYS A 157 16.11 20.85 12.27
C LYS A 157 15.51 22.17 12.77
N VAL A 158 15.02 22.16 14.01
CA VAL A 158 14.89 23.40 14.79
C VAL A 158 16.32 23.83 15.16
N PRO A 159 16.80 25.03 14.79
CA PRO A 159 18.10 25.49 15.23
C PRO A 159 18.04 25.76 16.74
N ALA A 160 18.87 25.04 17.50
CA ALA A 160 19.14 25.34 18.89
C ALA A 160 19.92 26.66 18.96
N GLU A 161 19.22 27.79 19.04
CA GLU A 161 19.83 29.04 19.51
C GLU A 161 20.11 28.89 21.00
N THR A 162 21.39 28.74 21.30
CA THR A 162 21.97 28.82 22.63
C THR A 162 21.76 30.23 23.18
N ALA A 163 20.88 30.36 24.17
CA ALA A 163 20.77 31.53 25.02
C ALA A 163 22.05 31.63 25.88
N SER A 164 22.89 32.59 25.54
CA SER A 164 23.96 33.08 26.40
C SER A 164 23.46 34.31 27.14
N ASP A 165 23.69 34.29 28.44
CA ASP A 165 24.06 35.40 29.32
C ASP A 165 23.05 36.04 30.30
N GLU A 166 23.64 36.29 31.47
CA GLU A 166 23.23 37.13 32.60
C GLU A 166 22.13 36.63 33.55
N SER A 167 22.53 35.81 34.52
CA SER A 167 21.95 35.88 35.87
C SER A 167 22.84 36.74 36.77
N VAL A 168 22.33 37.94 37.04
CA VAL A 168 22.78 38.90 38.05
C VAL A 168 22.52 38.31 39.44
N LEU A 169 23.55 38.18 40.28
CA LEU A 169 23.44 38.27 41.75
C LEU A 169 24.82 38.61 42.36
N GLU A 170 25.10 39.90 42.56
CA GLU A 170 25.94 40.38 43.65
C GLU A 170 25.22 41.52 44.40
N PHE A 171 25.25 41.39 45.73
CA PHE A 171 24.73 42.22 46.83
C PHE A 171 23.26 42.03 47.27
#